data_AF-A0A1E4L6Z1-F1
#
_entry.id   AF-A0A1E4L6Z1-F1
#
_cell.length_a   1.000
_cell.length_b   1.000
_cell.length_c   1.000
_cell.angle_alpha   90.00
_cell.angle_beta   90.00
_cell.angle_gamma   90.00
#
_symmetry.space_group_name_H-M   'P 1'
#
loop_
_entity.id
_entity.type
_entity.pdbx_description
1 polymer ?
#
loop_
_entity_poly.entity_id
_entity_poly.type
_entity_poly.pdbx_seq_one_letter_code
_entity_poly.pdbx_strand_id
1 'polypeptide(L)'
;MKLGKISPLAFSRMKQRGISIAALNDLLARGQVERQFDGAQVVYLDDPAPNTSWTSRPAPRLYAVVDAAGDVLTVEKRVRLRA
;
A
#
# COMPACT_ATOMS: atom_id res chain seq x y z
N MET A 1 -2.13 9.55 -9.45
CA MET A 1 -3.54 9.54 -8.95
C MET A 1 -3.70 10.67 -7.94
N LYS A 2 -4.86 11.33 -7.87
CA LYS A 2 -5.12 12.32 -6.81
C LYS A 2 -5.59 11.55 -5.58
N LEU A 3 -4.84 11.62 -4.47
CA LEU A 3 -5.28 11.05 -3.20
C LEU A 3 -6.62 11.71 -2.83
N GLY A 4 -7.62 10.88 -2.55
CA GLY A 4 -8.85 11.29 -1.90
C GLY A 4 -8.62 11.53 -0.41
N LYS A 5 -9.63 11.21 0.38
CA LYS A 5 -9.58 11.24 1.84
C LYS A 5 -8.77 10.07 2.37
N ILE A 6 -8.04 10.31 3.45
CA ILE A 6 -7.32 9.26 4.19
C ILE A 6 -8.21 8.86 5.36
N SER A 7 -8.55 7.59 5.48
CA SER A 7 -9.35 7.10 6.61
C SER A 7 -8.60 7.35 7.93
N PRO A 8 -9.30 7.57 9.05
CA PRO A 8 -8.66 7.71 10.36
C PRO A 8 -7.77 6.51 10.72
N LEU A 9 -8.16 5.31 10.27
CA LEU A 9 -7.38 4.09 10.44
C LEU A 9 -6.09 4.14 9.63
N ALA A 10 -6.17 4.49 8.34
CA ALA A 10 -5.00 4.67 7.49
C ALA A 10 -4.06 5.73 8.08
N PHE A 11 -4.59 6.86 8.53
CA PHE A 11 -3.81 7.93 9.14
C PHE A 11 -3.10 7.51 10.44
N SER A 12 -3.78 6.75 11.31
CA SER A 12 -3.17 6.20 12.52
C SER A 12 -2.03 5.23 12.19
N ARG A 13 -2.26 4.32 11.22
CA ARG A 13 -1.24 3.37 10.76
C ARG A 13 -0.05 4.05 10.09
N MET A 14 -0.28 5.09 9.30
CA MET A 14 0.77 5.91 8.71
C MET A 14 1.64 6.56 9.79
N LYS A 15 1.01 7.20 10.80
CA LYS A 15 1.73 7.81 11.92
C LYS A 15 2.54 6.79 12.72
N GLN A 16 1.96 5.62 13.02
CA GLN A 16 2.68 4.52 13.69
C GLN A 16 3.93 4.06 12.94
N ARG A 17 3.96 4.26 11.61
CA ARG A 17 5.08 3.87 10.75
C ARG A 17 5.98 5.03 10.35
N GLY A 18 5.72 6.26 10.83
CA GLY A 18 6.47 7.44 10.45
C GLY A 18 6.28 7.86 8.98
N ILE A 19 5.20 7.44 8.33
CA ILE A 19 4.90 7.78 6.95
C ILE A 19 4.14 9.11 6.93
N SER A 20 4.75 10.13 6.32
CA SER A 20 4.11 11.42 6.09
C SER A 20 3.10 11.33 4.93
N ILE A 21 2.09 12.21 4.91
CA ILE A 21 1.10 12.25 3.81
C ILE A 21 1.78 12.48 2.46
N ALA A 22 2.78 13.39 2.41
CA ALA A 22 3.56 13.63 1.19
C ALA A 22 4.31 12.36 0.73
N ALA A 23 4.92 11.64 1.67
CA ALA A 23 5.58 10.36 1.38
C ALA A 23 4.58 9.32 0.87
N LEU A 24 3.39 9.23 1.45
CA LEU A 24 2.35 8.32 0.96
C LEU A 24 1.91 8.66 -0.47
N ASN A 25 1.75 9.95 -0.79
CA ASN A 25 1.37 10.36 -2.13
C ASN A 25 2.44 10.00 -3.16
N ASP A 26 3.71 10.20 -2.81
CA ASP A 26 4.85 9.78 -3.63
C ASP A 26 4.89 8.25 -3.80
N LEU A 27 4.75 7.50 -2.70
CA LEU A 27 4.68 6.04 -2.68
C LEU A 27 3.50 5.49 -3.50
N LEU A 28 2.35 6.16 -3.50
CA LEU A 28 1.19 5.78 -4.30
C LEU A 28 1.36 6.15 -5.78
N ALA A 29 2.11 7.21 -6.09
CA ALA A 29 2.41 7.60 -7.47
C ALA A 29 3.41 6.64 -8.14
N ARG A 30 4.36 6.09 -7.37
CA ARG A 30 5.35 5.10 -7.84
C ARG A 30 4.98 3.64 -7.56
N GLY A 31 3.98 3.42 -6.71
CA GLY A 31 3.60 2.11 -6.22
C GLY A 31 2.96 1.21 -7.27
N GLN A 32 3.14 -0.10 -7.13
CA GLN A 32 2.55 -1.09 -8.04
C GLN A 32 1.16 -1.54 -7.58
N VAL A 33 0.19 -1.46 -8.48
CA VAL A 33 -1.17 -1.96 -8.27
C VAL A 33 -1.19 -3.46 -8.56
N GLU A 34 -1.45 -4.29 -7.56
CA GLU A 34 -1.50 -5.76 -7.73
C GLU A 34 -2.92 -6.27 -7.95
N ARG A 35 -3.90 -5.71 -7.25
CA ARG A 35 -5.25 -6.27 -7.25
C ARG A 35 -6.31 -5.22 -7.04
N GLN A 36 -7.31 -5.25 -7.92
CA GLN A 36 -8.55 -4.52 -7.80
C GLN A 36 -9.62 -5.47 -7.28
N PHE A 37 -10.26 -5.13 -6.17
CA PHE A 37 -11.39 -5.83 -5.57
C PHE A 37 -12.52 -4.83 -5.40
N ASP A 38 -13.63 -5.03 -6.12
CA ASP A 38 -14.90 -4.31 -5.91
C ASP A 38 -14.74 -2.78 -5.70
N GLY A 39 -13.97 -2.13 -6.58
CA GLY A 39 -13.66 -0.70 -6.50
C GLY A 39 -12.39 -0.36 -5.72
N ALA A 40 -12.00 -1.16 -4.73
CA ALA A 40 -10.76 -0.98 -3.99
C ALA A 40 -9.53 -1.55 -4.73
N GLN A 41 -8.40 -0.89 -4.62
CA GLN A 41 -7.12 -1.21 -5.23
C GLN A 41 -6.06 -1.38 -4.15
N VAL A 42 -5.33 -2.49 -4.22
CA VAL A 42 -4.15 -2.72 -3.38
C VAL A 42 -2.92 -2.21 -4.11
N VAL A 43 -2.33 -1.15 -3.57
CA VAL A 43 -1.11 -0.51 -4.09
C VAL A 43 0.04 -0.83 -3.15
N TYR A 44 1.05 -1.53 -3.64
CA TYR A 44 2.29 -1.74 -2.90
C TYR A 44 3.13 -0.47 -2.93
N LEU A 45 3.51 -0.01 -1.75
CA LEU A 45 4.21 1.25 -1.55
C LEU A 45 5.74 1.08 -1.58
N ASP A 46 6.26 -0.15 -1.54
CA ASP A 46 7.70 -0.39 -1.60
C ASP A 46 8.24 -0.16 -3.04
N ASP A 47 9.26 0.69 -3.17
CA ASP A 47 9.94 1.11 -4.42
C ASP A 47 11.04 0.11 -4.85
N PRO A 48 11.47 0.06 -6.13
CA PRO A 48 11.39 -1.12 -6.97
C PRO A 48 12.64 -2.01 -6.91
N ALA A 49 12.42 -3.30 -6.72
CA ALA A 49 12.98 -4.29 -7.62
C ALA A 49 12.12 -5.55 -7.52
N PRO A 50 11.53 -6.03 -8.63
CA PRO A 50 11.17 -7.43 -8.69
C PRO A 50 12.49 -8.19 -8.66
N ASN A 51 12.91 -8.69 -7.49
CA ASN A 51 13.37 -10.06 -7.59
C ASN A 51 12.14 -10.83 -8.08
N THR A 52 12.26 -11.34 -9.30
CA THR A 52 11.25 -12.00 -10.13
C THR A 52 10.77 -13.32 -9.50
N SER A 53 10.57 -13.31 -8.20
CA SER A 53 10.40 -14.46 -7.35
C SER A 53 9.79 -14.01 -6.03
N TRP A 54 8.48 -13.80 -6.09
CA TRP A 54 7.55 -14.10 -4.98
C TRP A 54 7.78 -15.49 -4.34
N THR A 55 8.70 -16.30 -4.87
CA THR A 55 9.08 -17.64 -4.41
C THR A 55 10.21 -17.63 -3.37
N SER A 56 11.03 -16.57 -3.25
CA SER A 56 12.29 -16.72 -2.49
C SER A 56 12.23 -16.36 -1.00
N ARG A 57 11.46 -15.36 -0.55
CA ARG A 57 11.28 -15.06 0.89
C ARG A 57 9.94 -14.36 1.18
N PRO A 58 9.24 -14.68 2.29
CA PRO A 58 8.11 -13.91 2.75
C PRO A 58 8.60 -12.58 3.34
N ALA A 59 9.00 -11.66 2.46
CA ALA A 59 9.37 -10.31 2.87
C ALA A 59 8.08 -9.54 3.22
N PRO A 60 8.05 -8.88 4.39
CA PRO A 60 6.89 -8.10 4.78
C PRO A 60 6.80 -6.85 3.89
N ARG A 61 5.79 -6.78 3.00
CA ARG A 61 5.60 -5.68 2.04
C ARG A 61 4.55 -4.69 2.53
N LEU A 62 4.84 -3.40 2.40
CA LEU A 62 3.94 -2.31 2.69
C LEU A 62 2.96 -2.11 1.53
N TYR A 63 1.66 -2.09 1.85
CA TYR A 63 0.61 -1.81 0.90
C TYR A 63 -0.37 -0.78 1.46
N ALA A 64 -0.97 -0.01 0.56
CA ALA A 64 -2.15 0.78 0.81
C ALA A 64 -3.34 0.15 0.11
N VAL A 65 -4.51 0.23 0.73
CA VAL A 65 -5.79 -0.05 0.06
C VAL A 65 -6.43 1.29 -0.26
N VAL A 66 -6.74 1.49 -1.53
CA VAL A 66 -7.29 2.73 -2.07
C VAL A 66 -8.63 2.42 -2.70
N ASP A 67 -9.71 3.07 -2.29
CA ASP A 67 -11.04 2.87 -2.88
C ASP A 67 -11.14 3.47 -4.30
N ALA A 68 -12.24 3.20 -5.01
CA ALA A 68 -12.53 3.72 -6.35
C ALA A 68 -12.55 5.25 -6.40
N ALA A 69 -12.90 5.90 -5.28
CA ALA A 69 -12.85 7.36 -5.11
C ALA A 69 -11.43 7.92 -4.94
N GLY A 70 -10.41 7.06 -4.83
CA GLY A 70 -9.05 7.44 -4.48
C GLY A 70 -8.80 7.57 -2.97
N ASP A 71 -9.77 7.18 -2.14
CA ASP A 71 -9.68 7.27 -0.68
C ASP A 71 -8.79 6.16 -0.10
N VAL A 72 -7.84 6.51 0.76
CA VAL A 72 -6.95 5.53 1.38
C VAL A 72 -7.64 4.92 2.60
N LEU A 73 -8.07 3.67 2.45
CA LEU A 73 -8.81 2.92 3.47
C LEU A 73 -7.89 2.41 4.58
N THR A 74 -6.73 1.86 4.22
CA THR A 74 -5.73 1.36 5.17
C THR A 74 -4.32 1.38 4.58
N VAL A 75 -3.31 1.38 5.46
CA VAL A 75 -1.89 1.23 5.10
C VAL A 75 -1.28 0.19 6.04
N GLU A 76 -0.91 -0.97 5.50
CA GLU A 76 -0.49 -2.12 6.30
C GLU A 76 0.68 -2.88 5.69
N LYS A 77 1.29 -3.75 6.50
CA LYS A 77 2.43 -4.58 6.10
C LYS A 77 1.96 -6.02 6.00
N ARG A 78 1.96 -6.60 4.80
CA ARG A 78 1.58 -8.00 4.60
C ARG A 78 2.81 -8.88 4.64
N VAL A 79 2.80 -9.87 5.53
CA VAL A 79 3.68 -11.03 5.45
C VAL A 79 2.84 -12.15 4.84
N ARG A 80 3.22 -12.70 3.68
CA ARG A 80 2.63 -13.97 3.25
C ARG A 80 3.26 -15.06 4.12
N LEU A 81 2.57 -15.50 5.17
CA LEU A 81 2.94 -16.73 5.86
C LEU A 81 2.93 -17.85 4.80
N ARG A 82 4.04 -18.61 4.69
CA ARG A 82 4.05 -19.83 3.87
C ARG A 82 2.87 -20.68 4.34
N ALA A 83 1.98 -21.02 3.42
CA ALA A 83 1.06 -22.14 3.61
C ALA A 83 1.85 -23.44 3.52
#